data_AF-A0A954JJS3-F1
#
_entry.id   AF-A0A954JJS3-F1
#
_cell.length_a   1.000
_cell.length_b   1.000
_cell.length_c   1.000
_cell.angle_alpha   90.00
_cell.angle_beta   90.00
_cell.angle_gamma   90.00
#
_symmetry.space_group_name_H-M   'P 1'
#
loop_
_entity.id
_entity.type
_entity.pdbx_description
1 polymer ?
#
loop_
_entity_poly.entity_id
_entity_poly.type
_entity_poly.pdbx_seq_one_letter_code
_entity_poly.pdbx_strand_id
1 'polypeptide(L)'
;MPDLPDLSTVSGDELTPQQINGILAQIDLDITNLVRDGKLSALKYGIGGAAGQSTDRAANLHALLAARDHYQKLLQASPAWTTSQADV
;
A
#
# COMPACT_ATOMS: atom_id res chain seq x y z
N MET A 1 -32.77 2.51 -3.94
CA MET A 1 -31.36 2.77 -4.27
C MET A 1 -30.82 3.63 -3.14
N PRO A 2 -29.82 3.17 -2.37
CA PRO A 2 -29.31 3.97 -1.27
C PRO A 2 -28.54 5.18 -1.83
N ASP A 3 -28.83 6.36 -1.30
CA ASP A 3 -28.09 7.60 -1.57
C ASP A 3 -26.63 7.40 -1.17
N LEU A 4 -25.76 7.23 -2.16
CA LEU A 4 -24.32 7.29 -1.97
C LEU A 4 -23.94 8.76 -1.81
N PRO A 5 -23.15 9.14 -0.79
CA PRO A 5 -22.74 10.52 -0.58
C PRO A 5 -21.97 11.03 -1.80
N ASP A 6 -22.33 12.22 -2.27
CA ASP A 6 -21.68 12.90 -3.37
C ASP A 6 -20.22 13.22 -3.00
N LEU A 7 -19.29 12.63 -3.74
CA LEU A 7 -17.84 12.80 -3.55
C LEU A 7 -17.29 14.04 -4.29
N SER A 8 -18.15 14.83 -4.95
CA SER A 8 -17.76 16.05 -5.68
C SER A 8 -17.08 17.11 -4.81
N THR A 9 -17.19 16.98 -3.49
CA THR A 9 -16.62 17.92 -2.50
C THR A 9 -15.49 17.33 -1.66
N VAL A 10 -15.04 16.09 -1.96
CA VAL A 10 -13.89 15.51 -1.27
C VAL A 10 -12.62 16.18 -1.78
N SER A 11 -12.24 17.26 -1.11
CA SER A 11 -10.91 17.85 -1.20
C SER A 11 -10.06 17.35 -0.05
N GLY A 12 -8.81 17.03 -0.36
CA GLY A 12 -7.76 16.77 0.61
C GLY A 12 -6.48 17.39 0.08
N ASP A 13 -5.60 17.79 0.99
CA ASP A 13 -4.27 18.24 0.60
C ASP A 13 -3.50 17.06 -0.02
N GLU A 14 -2.67 17.36 -1.02
CA GLU A 14 -1.76 16.36 -1.56
C GLU A 14 -0.84 15.85 -0.44
N LEU A 15 -0.54 14.55 -0.47
CA LEU A 15 0.38 13.96 0.50
C LEU A 15 1.76 14.58 0.34
N THR A 16 2.31 15.05 1.45
CA THR A 16 3.70 15.50 1.49
C THR A 16 4.67 14.33 1.23
N PRO A 17 5.88 14.59 0.73
CA PRO A 17 6.90 13.54 0.56
C PRO A 17 7.16 12.75 1.85
N GLN A 18 7.12 13.41 3.02
CA GLN A 18 7.31 12.78 4.32
C GLN A 18 6.18 11.79 4.63
N GLN A 19 4.93 12.17 4.35
CA GLN A 19 3.77 11.28 4.53
C GLN A 19 3.83 10.10 3.56
N ILE A 20 4.21 10.31 2.30
CA ILE A 20 4.37 9.23 1.31
C ILE A 20 5.44 8.23 1.78
N ASN A 21 6.59 8.71 2.27
CA ASN A 21 7.63 7.85 2.83
C ASN A 21 7.16 7.07 4.06
N GLY A 22 6.35 7.69 4.94
CA GLY A 22 5.73 7.00 6.07
C GLY A 22 4.79 5.87 5.64
N ILE A 23 3.98 6.12 4.61
CA ILE A 23 3.09 5.10 4.02
C ILE A 23 3.90 3.95 3.42
N LEU A 24 4.96 4.25 2.67
CA LEU A 24 5.85 3.22 2.09
C LEU A 24 6.49 2.36 3.19
N ALA A 25 6.97 2.95 4.28
CA ALA A 25 7.56 2.22 5.39
C ALA A 25 6.54 1.29 6.07
N GLN A 26 5.28 1.74 6.22
CA GLN A 26 4.21 0.91 6.78
C GLN A 26 3.88 -0.27 5.86
N ILE A 27 3.78 -0.04 4.55
CA ILE A 27 3.53 -1.11 3.56
C ILE A 27 4.66 -2.15 3.59
N ASP A 28 5.92 -1.70 3.64
CA ASP A 28 7.08 -2.58 3.70
C ASP A 28 7.08 -3.44 4.98
N LEU A 29 6.68 -2.85 6.12
CA LEU A 29 6.49 -3.57 7.37
C LEU A 29 5.38 -4.63 7.26
N ASP A 30 4.25 -4.29 6.65
CA ASP A 30 3.10 -5.20 6.50
C ASP A 30 3.42 -6.36 5.56
N ILE A 31 4.12 -6.10 4.46
CA ILE A 31 4.66 -7.15 3.57
C ILE A 31 5.62 -8.06 4.35
N THR A 32 6.56 -7.46 5.10
CA THR A 32 7.52 -8.22 5.90
C THR A 32 6.82 -9.11 6.92
N ASN A 33 5.78 -8.62 7.60
CA ASN A 33 4.98 -9.39 8.54
C ASN A 33 4.23 -10.53 7.85
N LEU A 34 3.64 -10.27 6.68
CA LEU A 34 2.90 -11.28 5.91
C LEU A 34 3.81 -12.43 5.43
N VAL A 35 5.05 -12.10 5.04
CA VAL A 35 6.06 -13.06 4.58
C VAL A 35 6.73 -13.81 5.74
N ARG A 36 7.18 -13.07 6.78
CA ARG A 36 7.90 -13.62 7.94
C ARG A 36 7.08 -14.63 8.71
N ASP A 37 5.78 -14.42 8.82
CA ASP A 37 4.88 -15.33 9.51
C ASP A 37 4.78 -16.71 8.81
N GLY A 38 5.39 -16.92 7.63
CA GLY A 38 5.35 -18.19 6.90
C GLY A 38 3.95 -18.57 6.37
N LYS A 39 2.98 -17.66 6.51
CA LYS A 39 1.56 -17.85 6.20
C LYS A 39 1.26 -17.81 4.70
N LEU A 40 2.18 -17.30 3.87
CA LEU A 40 2.06 -17.35 2.40
C LEU A 40 2.33 -18.75 1.85
N SER A 41 3.31 -19.48 2.40
CA SER A 41 3.58 -20.89 2.05
C SER A 41 2.49 -21.85 2.55
N ALA A 42 1.72 -21.47 3.59
CA ALA A 42 0.61 -22.26 4.13
C ALA A 42 -0.68 -22.21 3.28
N LEU A 43 -0.77 -21.31 2.30
CA LEU A 43 -1.97 -21.14 1.45
C LEU A 43 -2.26 -22.33 0.53
N LYS A 44 -1.28 -23.20 0.25
CA LYS A 44 -1.54 -24.41 -0.54
C LYS A 44 -2.30 -25.50 0.23
N TYR A 45 -2.43 -25.38 1.55
CA TYR A 45 -2.99 -26.42 2.42
C TYR A 45 -4.02 -25.88 3.44
N GLY A 46 -4.61 -24.71 3.19
CA GLY A 46 -5.61 -24.12 4.08
C GLY A 46 -6.95 -24.85 4.04
N ILE A 47 -7.09 -25.90 4.85
CA ILE A 47 -8.37 -26.57 5.13
C ILE A 47 -9.31 -25.56 5.80
N GLY A 48 -10.51 -25.39 5.23
CA GLY A 48 -11.55 -24.52 5.76
C GLY A 48 -12.00 -24.96 7.16
N GLY A 49 -11.65 -24.16 8.17
CA GLY A 49 -12.18 -24.26 9.52
C GLY A 49 -13.27 -23.21 9.77
N ALA A 50 -14.14 -23.48 10.74
CA ALA A 50 -15.45 -22.87 11.03
C ALA A 50 -15.53 -21.34 11.29
N ALA A 51 -14.46 -20.58 11.02
CA ALA A 51 -14.40 -19.13 11.19
C ALA A 51 -14.36 -18.33 9.88
N GLY A 52 -14.59 -18.96 8.72
CA GLY A 52 -15.13 -18.33 7.49
C GLY A 52 -14.35 -17.18 6.82
N GLN A 53 -13.32 -16.62 7.44
CA GLN A 53 -12.44 -15.61 6.82
C GLN A 53 -11.16 -16.29 6.39
N SER A 54 -11.26 -17.08 5.31
CA SER A 54 -10.12 -17.25 4.42
C SER A 54 -9.87 -15.91 3.76
N THR A 55 -9.28 -14.95 4.49
CA THR A 55 -8.78 -13.72 3.89
C THR A 55 -7.80 -14.15 2.82
N ASP A 56 -8.09 -13.87 1.56
CA ASP A 56 -7.21 -14.21 0.45
C ASP A 56 -5.91 -13.42 0.63
N ARG A 57 -4.93 -14.06 1.27
CA ARG A 57 -3.66 -13.42 1.63
C ARG A 57 -2.79 -13.17 0.41
N ALA A 58 -2.99 -13.94 -0.66
CA ALA A 58 -2.34 -13.67 -1.93
C ALA A 58 -2.91 -12.37 -2.53
N ALA A 59 -4.24 -12.22 -2.53
CA ALA A 59 -4.88 -10.95 -2.90
C ALA A 59 -4.42 -9.78 -2.01
N ASN A 60 -4.24 -10.00 -0.70
CA ASN A 60 -3.71 -8.97 0.20
C ASN A 60 -2.26 -8.58 -0.14
N LEU A 61 -1.38 -9.55 -0.39
CA LEU A 61 -0.01 -9.27 -0.84
C LEU A 61 0.01 -8.49 -2.15
N HIS A 62 -0.82 -8.89 -3.12
CA HIS A 62 -0.95 -8.19 -4.39
C HIS A 62 -1.43 -6.74 -4.20
N ALA A 63 -2.40 -6.51 -3.31
CA ALA A 63 -2.87 -5.17 -2.97
C ALA A 63 -1.77 -4.31 -2.34
N LEU A 64 -0.99 -4.86 -1.40
CA LEU A 64 0.14 -4.16 -0.77
C LEU A 64 1.24 -3.82 -1.79
N LEU A 65 1.58 -4.74 -2.69
CA LEU A 65 2.56 -4.50 -3.75
C LEU A 65 2.10 -3.44 -4.75
N ALA A 66 0.82 -3.44 -5.12
CA ALA A 66 0.23 -2.43 -6.00
C ALA A 66 0.19 -1.04 -5.32
N ALA A 67 -0.17 -0.99 -4.04
CA ALA A 67 -0.15 0.25 -3.24
C ALA A 67 1.27 0.82 -3.15
N ARG A 68 2.27 -0.05 -2.87
CA ARG A 68 3.67 0.34 -2.84
C ARG A 68 4.13 0.96 -4.16
N ASP A 69 3.82 0.33 -5.28
CA ASP A 69 4.16 0.82 -6.61
C ASP A 69 3.50 2.18 -6.90
N HIS A 70 2.23 2.35 -6.53
CA HIS A 70 1.52 3.62 -6.68
C HIS A 70 2.20 4.76 -5.90
N TYR A 71 2.46 4.57 -4.61
CA TYR A 71 3.08 5.61 -3.79
C TYR A 71 4.54 5.88 -4.17
N GLN A 72 5.27 4.86 -4.62
CA GLN A 72 6.62 5.03 -5.16
C GLN A 72 6.62 5.91 -6.41
N LYS A 73 5.67 5.71 -7.32
CA LYS A 73 5.50 6.54 -8.52
C LYS A 73 5.10 7.97 -8.17
N LEU A 74 4.21 8.15 -7.21
CA LEU A 74 3.81 9.47 -6.71
C LEU A 74 5.01 10.25 -6.14
N LEU A 75 5.87 9.56 -5.36
CA LEU A 75 7.08 10.15 -4.81
C LEU A 75 8.09 10.53 -5.90
N GLN A 76 8.25 9.70 -6.93
CA GLN A 76 9.14 9.97 -8.06
C GLN A 76 8.62 11.06 -9.00
N ALA A 77 7.29 11.19 -9.12
CA ALA A 77 6.64 12.23 -9.90
C ALA A 77 6.64 13.60 -9.19
N SER A 78 6.94 13.63 -7.89
CA SER A 78 7.02 14.88 -7.13
C SER A 78 8.19 15.75 -7.64
N PRO A 79 7.95 17.02 -8.00
CA PRO A 79 8.96 17.90 -8.58
C PRO A 79 9.93 18.39 -7.50
N ALA A 80 10.92 17.58 -7.15
CA ALA A 80 12.01 17.95 -6.24
C ALA A 80 13.34 17.29 -6.59
N TRP A 81 13.65 17.16 -7.88
CA TRP A 81 15.02 16.85 -8.34
C TRP A 81 15.49 17.79 -9.46
N THR A 82 15.08 19.05 -9.40
CA THR A 82 15.75 20.11 -10.15
C THR A 82 16.63 20.87 -9.16
N THR A 83 17.93 20.61 -9.24
CA THR A 83 19.03 21.41 -8.65
C THR A 83 19.31 21.25 -7.16
N SER A 84 20.22 20.32 -6.81
CA SER A 84 21.18 20.49 -5.70
C SER A 84 22.44 19.65 -5.90
N GLN A 85 22.89 19.49 -7.15
CA GLN A 85 24.17 18.86 -7.47
C GLN A 85 24.79 19.46 -8.74
N ALA A 86 24.97 20.78 -8.73
CA ALA A 86 25.81 21.51 -9.69
C ALA A 86 26.16 22.88 -9.10
N ASP A 87 26.85 22.88 -7.95
CA ASP A 87 27.60 24.05 -7.47
C ASP A 87 28.70 23.54 -6.54
N VAL A 88 29.77 23.01 -7.15
CA VAL A 88 31.18 23.17 -6.72
C VAL A 88 32.05 23.04 -7.98
#